data_AF-A0A9D8XSJ4-F1
#
_entry.id   AF-A0A9D8XSJ4-F1
#
_cell.length_a   1.000
_cell.length_b   1.000
_cell.length_c   1.000
_cell.angle_alpha   90.00
_cell.angle_beta   90.00
_cell.angle_gamma   90.00
#
_symmetry.space_group_name_H-M   'P 1'
#
loop_
_entity.id
_entity.type
_entity.pdbx_description
1 polymer ?
#
loop_
_entity_poly.entity_id
_entity_poly.type
_entity_poly.pdbx_seq_one_letter_code
_entity_poly.pdbx_strand_id
1 'polypeptide(L)' 'PAAGDSLAAVKQLLVNKADFKQLLRHPYLSYSQVCAIVNRRRESGRIDSLEALVFMEEYGPKDLHRLRPYLDFQ' A
#
# COMPACT_ATOMS: atom_id res chain seq x y z
N PRO A 1 5.53 -15.81 34.67
CA PRO A 1 4.77 -14.58 34.39
C PRO A 1 5.64 -13.54 33.68
N ALA A 2 5.08 -12.94 32.61
CA ALA A 2 5.59 -11.81 31.80
C ALA A 2 6.89 -12.06 31.00
N ALA A 3 7.05 -11.69 29.75
CA ALA A 3 6.23 -10.94 28.80
C ALA A 3 6.74 -11.23 27.38
N GLY A 4 5.87 -11.04 26.40
CA GLY A 4 6.26 -11.01 25.00
C GLY A 4 5.13 -11.48 24.12
N ASP A 5 4.01 -10.74 24.14
CA ASP A 5 3.00 -10.78 23.09
C ASP A 5 3.70 -10.96 21.74
N SER A 6 3.46 -12.10 21.09
CA SER A 6 3.74 -12.24 19.67
C SER A 6 2.77 -11.29 18.97
N LEU A 7 3.19 -10.02 18.88
CA LEU A 7 2.57 -9.00 18.04
C LEU A 7 2.52 -9.61 16.65
N ALA A 8 1.38 -10.15 16.26
CA ALA A 8 1.17 -10.70 14.93
C ALA A 8 1.61 -9.62 13.94
N ALA A 9 2.77 -9.83 13.31
CA ALA A 9 3.38 -8.85 12.43
C ALA A 9 2.32 -8.49 11.38
N VAL A 10 1.96 -7.21 11.31
CA VAL A 10 1.00 -6.73 10.32
C VAL A 10 1.49 -7.17 8.95
N LYS A 11 0.74 -8.04 8.28
CA LYS A 11 1.13 -8.54 6.97
C LYS A 11 1.05 -7.39 5.98
N GLN A 12 2.21 -6.87 5.59
CA GLN A 12 2.31 -5.81 4.61
C GLN A 12 1.93 -6.33 3.22
N LEU A 13 1.30 -5.45 2.46
CA LEU A 13 0.94 -5.63 1.07
C LEU A 13 2.14 -5.21 0.21
N LEU A 14 2.75 -6.21 -0.45
CA LEU A 14 3.84 -6.00 -1.39
C LEU A 14 3.31 -5.22 -2.59
N VAL A 15 3.47 -3.90 -2.61
CA VAL A 15 2.94 -3.02 -3.65
C VAL A 15 3.40 -3.54 -5.00
N ASN A 16 4.70 -3.60 -5.29
CA ASN A 16 5.17 -3.96 -6.63
C ASN A 16 4.85 -5.38 -7.11
N LYS A 17 4.43 -6.29 -6.22
CA LYS A 17 4.19 -7.71 -6.54
C LYS A 17 2.72 -8.11 -6.45
N ALA A 18 1.91 -7.39 -5.67
CA ALA A 18 0.50 -7.69 -5.49
C ALA A 18 -0.29 -7.46 -6.78
N ASP A 19 -1.13 -8.43 -7.14
CA ASP A 19 -2.07 -8.32 -8.24
C ASP A 19 -3.23 -7.36 -7.89
N PHE A 20 -4.02 -7.00 -8.91
CA PHE A 20 -5.16 -6.09 -8.76
C PHE A 20 -6.14 -6.52 -7.67
N LYS A 21 -6.47 -7.82 -7.59
CA LYS A 21 -7.45 -8.34 -6.62
C LYS A 21 -6.86 -8.35 -5.20
N GLN A 22 -5.57 -8.60 -5.07
CA GLN A 22 -4.86 -8.54 -3.80
C GLN A 22 -4.80 -7.11 -3.26
N LEU A 23 -4.55 -6.13 -4.13
CA LEU A 23 -4.60 -4.71 -3.77
C LEU A 23 -6.02 -4.29 -3.35
N LEU A 24 -7.05 -4.70 -4.11
CA LEU A 24 -8.44 -4.35 -3.85
C LEU A 24 -9.00 -4.94 -2.54
N ARG A 25 -8.40 -6.01 -2.02
CA ARG A 25 -8.77 -6.60 -0.72
C ARG A 25 -8.25 -5.77 0.46
N HIS A 26 -7.40 -4.78 0.22
CA HIS A 26 -6.86 -3.96 1.30
C HIS A 26 -7.92 -2.98 1.83
N PRO A 27 -8.21 -2.96 3.15
CA PRO A 27 -9.30 -2.15 3.73
C PRO A 27 -9.18 -0.64 3.49
N TYR A 28 -7.98 -0.16 3.19
CA TYR A 28 -7.68 1.26 2.98
C TYR A 28 -7.34 1.62 1.53
N LEU A 29 -7.59 0.72 0.58
CA LEU A 29 -7.47 1.01 -0.85
C LEU A 29 -8.85 0.99 -1.51
N SER A 30 -9.19 2.07 -2.21
CA SER A 30 -10.35 2.11 -3.10
C SER A 30 -10.01 1.55 -4.48
N TYR A 31 -11.03 1.20 -5.26
CA TYR A 31 -10.83 0.78 -6.66
C TYR A 31 -9.99 1.79 -7.46
N SER A 32 -10.25 3.09 -7.30
CA SER A 32 -9.51 4.15 -8.00
C SER A 32 -8.05 4.18 -7.60
N GLN A 33 -7.75 4.06 -6.30
CA GLN A 33 -6.37 4.01 -5.79
C GLN A 33 -5.63 2.77 -6.30
N VAL A 34 -6.31 1.61 -6.39
CA VAL A 34 -5.73 0.41 -6.98
C VAL A 34 -5.42 0.62 -8.46
N CYS A 35 -6.32 1.23 -9.22
CA CYS A 35 -6.07 1.60 -10.62
C CYS A 35 -4.86 2.53 -10.74
N ALA A 36 -4.76 3.56 -9.89
CA ALA A 36 -3.63 4.49 -9.88
C ALA A 36 -2.29 3.78 -9.67
N ILE A 37 -2.23 2.87 -8.68
CA ILE A 37 -1.04 2.04 -8.43
C ILE A 37 -0.67 1.19 -9.66
N VAL A 38 -1.64 0.53 -10.28
CA VAL A 38 -1.38 -0.36 -11.44
C VAL A 38 -0.95 0.44 -12.66
N ASN A 39 -1.58 1.58 -12.91
CA ASN A 39 -1.20 2.49 -13.99
C ASN A 39 0.20 3.06 -13.76
N ARG A 40 0.50 3.50 -12.53
CA ARG A 40 1.85 3.97 -12.17
C ARG A 40 2.91 2.93 -12.46
N ARG A 41 2.65 1.65 -12.12
CA ARG A 41 3.57 0.54 -12.42
C ARG A 41 3.83 0.36 -13.91
N ARG A 42 2.78 0.51 -14.70
CA ARG A 42 2.85 0.38 -16.16
C ARG A 42 3.60 1.54 -16.80
N GLU A 43 3.40 2.76 -16.31
CA GLU A 43 3.92 3.98 -16.93
C GLU A 43 5.34 4.33 -16.49
N SER A 44 5.66 4.13 -15.21
CA SER A 44 6.93 4.58 -14.61
C SER A 44 7.73 3.44 -13.97
N GLY A 45 7.22 2.22 -14.00
CA GLY A 45 7.86 1.07 -13.37
C GLY A 45 7.60 1.02 -11.86
N ARG A 46 8.57 0.51 -11.11
CA ARG A 46 8.39 0.20 -9.68
C ARG A 46 8.06 1.46 -8.87
N ILE A 47 7.23 1.28 -7.84
CA ILE A 47 6.91 2.31 -6.85
C ILE A 47 7.88 2.11 -5.69
N ASP A 48 8.73 3.10 -5.43
CA ASP A 48 9.84 2.95 -4.50
C ASP A 48 9.47 3.30 -3.05
N SER A 49 8.42 4.09 -2.84
CA SER A 49 8.05 4.55 -1.50
C SER A 49 6.63 5.11 -1.41
N LEU A 50 6.20 5.43 -0.18
CA LEU A 50 4.91 6.06 0.10
C LEU A 50 4.84 7.48 -0.49
N GLU A 51 5.97 8.18 -0.56
CA GLU A 51 6.06 9.53 -1.14
C GLU A 51 5.68 9.55 -2.62
N ALA A 52 5.92 8.45 -3.35
CA ALA A 52 5.48 8.34 -4.74
C ALA A 52 3.95 8.40 -4.87
N LEU A 53 3.21 7.94 -3.85
CA LEU A 53 1.75 8.02 -3.81
C LEU A 53 1.24 9.44 -3.49
N VAL A 54 2.04 10.28 -2.84
CA VAL A 54 1.67 11.68 -2.52
C VAL A 54 1.42 12.49 -3.79
N PHE A 55 2.10 12.16 -4.89
CA PHE A 55 1.96 12.85 -6.17
C PHE A 55 0.77 12.38 -7.00
N MET A 56 0.03 11.38 -6.53
CA MET A 56 -1.16 10.84 -7.19
C MET A 56 -2.41 11.51 -6.63
N GLU A 57 -3.32 11.93 -7.50
CA GLU A 57 -4.54 12.67 -7.10
C GLU A 57 -5.50 11.82 -6.26
N GLU A 58 -5.40 10.50 -6.34
CA GLU A 58 -6.24 9.54 -5.62
C GLU A 58 -5.88 9.39 -4.13
N TYR A 59 -4.81 10.03 -3.66
CA TYR A 59 -4.30 9.88 -2.31
C TYR A 59 -4.32 11.19 -1.53
N GLY A 60 -5.13 11.22 -0.46
CA GLY A 60 -5.09 12.29 0.53
C GLY A 60 -4.13 12.00 1.69
N PRO A 61 -3.81 13.01 2.52
CA PRO A 61 -2.97 12.83 3.71
C PRO A 61 -3.48 11.75 4.67
N LYS A 62 -4.80 11.62 4.79
CA LYS A 62 -5.45 10.62 5.64
C LYS A 62 -5.27 9.19 5.12
N ASP A 63 -5.29 9.00 3.81
CA ASP A 63 -5.09 7.70 3.19
C ASP A 63 -3.66 7.24 3.37
N LEU A 64 -2.69 8.13 3.09
CA LEU A 64 -1.27 7.87 3.27
C LEU A 64 -0.93 7.51 4.72
N HIS A 65 -1.50 8.24 5.69
CA HIS A 65 -1.32 7.93 7.10
C HIS A 65 -1.81 6.53 7.47
N ARG A 66 -2.97 6.13 6.94
CA ARG A 66 -3.55 4.81 7.17
C ARG A 66 -2.81 3.70 6.45
N LEU A 67 -2.27 3.96 5.26
CA LEU A 67 -1.58 2.98 4.43
C LEU A 67 -0.14 2.71 4.89
N ARG A 68 0.53 3.71 5.49
CA ARG A 68 1.93 3.66 5.89
C ARG A 68 2.36 2.35 6.59
N PRO A 69 1.63 1.79 7.58
CA PRO A 69 2.07 0.57 8.25
C PRO A 69 1.78 -0.71 7.45
N TYR A 70 0.98 -0.65 6.38
CA TYR A 70 0.52 -1.83 5.63
C TYR A 70 1.13 -1.98 4.24
N LEU A 71 1.88 -0.99 3.73
CA LEU A 71 2.49 -1.08 2.40
C LEU A 71 3.98 -1.42 2.50
N ASP A 72 4.41 -2.32 1.61
CA ASP A 72 5.81 -2.66 1.38
C ASP A 72 6.16 -2.43 -0.09
N PHE A 73 7.25 -1.72 -0.35
CA PHE A 73 7.68 -1.29 -1.68
C PHE A 73 8.81 -2.16 -2.27
N GLN A 74 9.17 -3.27 -1.62
CA GLN A 74 10.10 -4.29 -2.15
C GLN A 74 9.60 -5.04 -3.40
#